data_AF-A0A958GBD4-F1
#
_entry.id   AF-A0A958GBD4-F1
#
_cell.length_a   1.000
_cell.length_b   1.000
_cell.length_c   1.000
_cell.angle_alpha   90.00
_cell.angle_beta   90.00
_cell.angle_gamma   90.00
#
_symmetry.space_group_name_H-M   'P 1'
#
loop_
_entity.id
_entity.type
_entity.pdbx_description
1 polymer ?
#
loop_
_entity_poly.entity_id
_entity_poly.type
_entity_poly.pdbx_seq_one_letter_code
_entity_poly.pdbx_strand_id
1 'polypeptide(L)'
;MYFGNTHGVLIFDGISWQLVQIANDYVVRSLCLSNGTVYVGGQNELGYLETGADGRYHYVSLIDQLPESERDFKDVWRTVASGDTIYFQATRHLFRLAGGEFRIWHSSTRFNRVAALFNRVYIGEEGTGLLEIRKDSLQLAPGGEALSDKRIYVML
;
A
#
# COMPACT_ATOMS: atom_id res chain seq x y z
N MET A 1 -19.30 -0.95 1.97
CA MET A 1 -18.35 0.18 1.95
C MET A 1 -17.29 -0.03 3.02
N TYR A 2 -16.05 0.40 2.78
CA TYR A 2 -14.92 0.22 3.71
C TYR A 2 -14.29 1.58 4.04
N PHE A 3 -13.96 1.80 5.32
CA PHE A 3 -13.38 3.05 5.80
C PHE A 3 -12.24 2.77 6.78
N GLY A 4 -11.07 3.34 6.54
CA GLY A 4 -9.96 3.29 7.49
C GLY A 4 -10.07 4.40 8.53
N ASN A 5 -9.84 4.07 9.81
CA ASN A 5 -9.76 5.06 10.88
C ASN A 5 -8.64 4.72 11.89
N THR A 6 -8.61 5.42 13.02
CA THR A 6 -7.60 5.24 14.07
C THR A 6 -7.75 3.96 14.89
N HIS A 7 -8.83 3.20 14.71
CA HIS A 7 -9.16 1.98 15.45
C HIS A 7 -9.27 0.74 14.56
N GLY A 8 -9.04 0.87 13.25
CA GLY A 8 -9.13 -0.24 12.29
C GLY A 8 -9.94 0.10 11.03
N VAL A 9 -10.53 -0.93 10.44
CA VAL A 9 -11.38 -0.83 9.25
C VAL A 9 -12.85 -0.95 9.66
N LEU A 10 -13.61 0.09 9.36
CA LEU A 10 -15.07 0.07 9.45
C LEU A 10 -15.67 -0.45 8.14
N ILE A 11 -16.57 -1.41 8.26
CA ILE A 11 -17.30 -2.03 7.15
C ILE A 11 -18.78 -1.70 7.33
N PHE A 12 -19.38 -1.11 6.30
CA PHE A 12 -20.80 -0.82 6.26
C PHE A 12 -21.49 -1.60 5.14
N ASP A 13 -22.49 -2.38 5.48
CA ASP A 13 -23.25 -3.24 4.56
C ASP A 13 -24.50 -2.57 3.95
N GLY A 14 -24.83 -1.34 4.38
CA GLY A 14 -26.06 -0.64 4.01
C GLY A 14 -27.03 -0.45 5.19
N ILE A 15 -26.87 -1.23 6.26
CA ILE A 15 -27.74 -1.25 7.45
C ILE A 15 -26.91 -1.17 8.73
N SER A 16 -25.85 -1.97 8.81
CA SER A 16 -25.05 -2.20 10.00
C SER A 16 -23.57 -1.86 9.78
N TRP A 17 -22.88 -1.55 10.88
CA TRP A 17 -21.44 -1.30 10.91
C TRP A 17 -20.73 -2.41 11.66
N GLN A 18 -19.59 -2.86 11.12
CA GLN A 18 -18.65 -3.75 11.76
C GLN A 18 -17.28 -3.06 11.84
N LEU A 19 -16.66 -3.07 13.02
CA LEU A 19 -15.27 -2.66 13.19
C LEU A 19 -14.38 -3.91 13.14
N VAL A 20 -13.41 -3.90 12.24
CA VAL A 20 -12.32 -4.89 12.20
C VAL A 20 -11.05 -4.18 12.67
N GLN A 21 -10.59 -4.54 13.87
CA GLN A 21 -9.33 -4.02 14.41
C GLN A 21 -8.15 -4.58 13.61
N ILE A 22 -7.18 -3.73 13.29
CA ILE A 22 -5.88 -4.19 12.80
C ILE A 22 -4.94 -4.43 14.00
N ALA A 23 -3.83 -5.13 13.78
CA ALA A 23 -2.92 -5.47 14.87
C ALA A 23 -2.44 -4.22 15.62
N ASN A 24 -2.25 -4.37 16.94
CA ASN A 24 -1.73 -3.36 17.87
C ASN A 24 -2.52 -2.03 17.91
N ASP A 25 -3.80 -2.03 17.52
CA ASP A 25 -4.65 -0.81 17.44
C ASP A 25 -3.99 0.34 16.65
N TYR A 26 -3.19 -0.01 15.64
CA TYR A 26 -2.55 0.96 14.78
C TYR A 26 -3.56 1.65 13.85
N VAL A 27 -3.19 2.85 13.39
CA VAL A 27 -4.06 3.63 12.51
C VAL A 27 -4.04 3.07 11.10
N VAL A 28 -5.22 2.92 10.49
CA VAL A 28 -5.35 2.65 9.05
C VAL A 28 -5.13 3.92 8.25
N ARG A 29 -4.24 3.85 7.26
CA ARG A 29 -3.80 4.97 6.42
C ARG A 29 -4.25 4.85 4.98
N SER A 30 -4.37 3.62 4.48
CA SER A 30 -4.77 3.36 3.11
C SER A 30 -5.51 2.02 2.97
N LEU A 31 -6.39 1.97 1.97
CA LEU A 31 -7.15 0.79 1.60
C LEU A 31 -7.10 0.62 0.08
N CYS A 32 -7.08 -0.63 -0.38
CA CYS A 32 -7.17 -0.98 -1.79
C CYS A 32 -8.02 -2.24 -1.96
N LEU A 33 -9.02 -2.18 -2.84
CA LEU A 33 -9.79 -3.37 -3.23
C LEU A 33 -9.15 -3.96 -4.50
N SER A 34 -8.78 -5.23 -4.46
CA SER A 34 -8.35 -5.99 -5.63
C SER A 34 -8.86 -7.42 -5.54
N ASN A 35 -9.46 -7.94 -6.62
CA ASN A 35 -10.00 -9.30 -6.72
C ASN A 35 -10.92 -9.71 -5.55
N GLY A 36 -11.71 -8.77 -5.02
CA GLY A 36 -12.61 -9.02 -3.87
C GLY A 36 -11.93 -8.96 -2.51
N THR A 37 -10.60 -8.84 -2.45
CA THR A 37 -9.83 -8.69 -1.21
C THR A 37 -9.56 -7.22 -0.93
N VAL A 38 -9.79 -6.80 0.31
CA VAL A 38 -9.44 -5.45 0.79
C VAL A 38 -8.08 -5.49 1.45
N TYR A 39 -7.09 -4.90 0.79
CA TYR A 39 -5.76 -4.69 1.35
C TYR A 39 -5.73 -3.43 2.20
N VAL A 40 -4.98 -3.51 3.31
CA VAL A 40 -4.93 -2.48 4.34
C VAL A 40 -3.48 -2.08 4.56
N GLY A 41 -3.22 -0.78 4.50
CA GLY A 41 -1.96 -0.17 4.92
C GLY A 41 -2.17 0.70 6.16
N GLY A 42 -1.35 0.50 7.18
CA GLY A 42 -1.42 1.21 8.46
C GLY A 42 -0.06 1.72 8.94
N GLN A 43 0.03 2.03 10.23
CA GLN A 43 1.31 2.36 10.89
C GLN A 43 2.02 1.06 11.27
N ASN A 44 3.23 0.83 10.74
CA ASN A 44 4.04 -0.37 10.89
C ASN A 44 3.25 -1.67 10.66
N GLU A 45 2.22 -1.59 9.81
CA GLU A 45 1.27 -2.65 9.58
C GLU A 45 0.84 -2.64 8.12
N LEU A 46 0.80 -3.83 7.51
CA LEU A 46 0.26 -4.06 6.18
C LEU A 46 -0.30 -5.47 6.09
N GLY A 47 -1.45 -5.61 5.42
CA GLY A 47 -2.19 -6.86 5.40
C GLY A 47 -3.46 -6.77 4.57
N TYR A 48 -4.42 -7.63 4.88
CA TYR A 48 -5.70 -7.66 4.17
C TYR A 48 -6.84 -8.14 5.07
N LEU A 49 -8.06 -7.89 4.62
CA LEU A 49 -9.27 -8.44 5.23
C LEU A 49 -9.61 -9.76 4.56
N GLU A 50 -9.87 -10.76 5.37
CA GLU A 50 -10.39 -12.05 4.96
C GLU A 50 -11.78 -12.25 5.57
N THR A 51 -12.64 -13.02 4.90
CA THR A 51 -13.96 -13.38 5.44
C THR A 51 -13.87 -14.76 6.08
N GLY A 52 -14.19 -14.85 7.37
CA GLY A 52 -14.30 -16.11 8.10
C GLY A 52 -15.51 -16.94 7.67
N ALA A 53 -15.55 -18.19 8.12
CA ALA A 53 -16.66 -19.10 7.83
C ALA A 53 -18.02 -18.65 8.40
N ASP A 54 -17.99 -17.76 9.39
CA ASP A 54 -19.16 -17.12 9.99
C ASP A 54 -19.64 -15.87 9.20
N GLY A 55 -18.98 -15.56 8.08
CA GLY A 55 -19.26 -14.39 7.25
C GLY A 55 -18.74 -13.07 7.82
N ARG A 56 -18.00 -13.10 8.94
CA ARG A 56 -17.39 -11.89 9.51
C ARG A 56 -16.03 -11.63 8.91
N TYR A 57 -15.63 -10.36 8.89
CA TYR A 57 -14.32 -9.98 8.40
C TYR A 57 -13.32 -9.99 9.55
N HIS A 58 -12.13 -10.55 9.31
CA HIS A 58 -11.00 -10.44 10.21
C HIS A 58 -9.78 -9.92 9.46
N TYR A 59 -8.88 -9.28 10.21
CA TYR A 59 -7.62 -8.77 9.68
C TYR A 59 -6.56 -9.87 9.67
N VAL A 60 -5.86 -10.01 8.55
CA VAL A 60 -4.67 -10.86 8.41
C VAL A 60 -3.46 -9.96 8.20
N SER A 61 -2.59 -9.91 9.22
CA SER A 61 -1.30 -9.21 9.12
C SER A 61 -0.35 -9.98 8.21
N LEU A 62 0.44 -9.26 7.42
CA LEU A 62 1.51 -9.80 6.59
C LEU A 62 2.91 -9.44 7.13
N ILE A 63 2.99 -8.81 8.31
CA ILE A 63 4.27 -8.34 8.88
C ILE A 63 5.25 -9.47 9.10
N ASP A 64 4.76 -10.65 9.48
CA ASP A 64 5.62 -11.81 9.72
C ASP A 64 6.25 -12.40 8.45
N GLN A 65 5.75 -12.01 7.27
CA GLN A 65 6.36 -12.37 5.99
C GLN A 65 7.51 -11.42 5.60
N LEU A 66 7.68 -10.31 6.31
CA LEU A 66 8.79 -9.37 6.10
C LEU A 66 9.98 -9.73 7.01
N PRO A 67 11.23 -9.54 6.54
CA PRO A 67 12.40 -9.57 7.43
C PRO A 67 12.26 -8.58 8.57
N GLU A 68 12.74 -8.91 9.78
CA GLU A 68 12.63 -8.02 10.95
C GLU A 68 13.22 -6.62 10.68
N SER A 69 14.32 -6.54 9.92
CA SER A 69 14.96 -5.28 9.53
C SER A 69 14.09 -4.37 8.67
N GLU A 70 13.03 -4.91 8.07
CA GLU A 70 12.14 -4.22 7.15
C GLU A 70 10.80 -3.84 7.82
N ARG A 71 10.61 -4.12 9.12
CA ARG A 71 9.32 -3.93 9.82
C ARG A 71 9.13 -2.52 10.40
N ASP A 72 10.16 -1.68 10.45
CA ASP A 72 10.04 -0.28 10.90
C ASP A 72 9.92 0.70 9.71
N PHE A 73 8.80 0.64 9.00
CA PHE A 73 8.54 1.47 7.82
C PHE A 73 7.64 2.69 8.08
N LYS A 74 7.20 2.89 9.32
CA LYS A 74 6.23 3.91 9.76
C LYS A 74 4.90 3.77 9.02
N ASP A 75 4.36 4.83 8.43
CA ASP A 75 3.03 4.81 7.83
C ASP A 75 3.04 4.32 6.37
N VAL A 76 2.12 3.40 6.04
CA VAL A 76 1.77 3.04 4.66
C VAL A 76 0.75 4.04 4.11
N TRP A 77 1.25 5.11 3.49
CA TRP A 77 0.44 6.22 2.98
C TRP A 77 -0.46 5.86 1.82
N ARG A 78 -0.10 4.85 1.01
CA ARG A 78 -0.86 4.42 -0.16
C ARG A 78 -0.77 2.92 -0.35
N THR A 79 -1.90 2.32 -0.68
CA THR A 79 -1.97 0.96 -1.23
C THR A 79 -2.63 1.04 -2.60
N VAL A 80 -2.02 0.44 -3.62
CA VAL A 80 -2.56 0.37 -4.99
C VAL A 80 -2.40 -1.02 -5.56
N ALA A 81 -3.24 -1.38 -6.53
CA ALA A 81 -3.17 -2.65 -7.23
C ALA A 81 -2.93 -2.44 -8.72
N SER A 82 -2.16 -3.35 -9.33
CA SER A 82 -2.01 -3.48 -10.78
C SER A 82 -2.15 -4.96 -11.14
N GLY A 83 -3.30 -5.33 -11.71
CA GLY A 83 -3.70 -6.73 -11.78
C GLY A 83 -3.75 -7.37 -10.40
N ASP A 84 -3.12 -8.54 -10.25
CA ASP A 84 -3.08 -9.29 -8.99
C ASP A 84 -1.93 -8.85 -8.05
N THR A 85 -1.17 -7.84 -8.45
CA THR A 85 -0.02 -7.33 -7.68
C THR A 85 -0.43 -6.13 -6.85
N ILE A 86 -0.08 -6.16 -5.57
CA ILE A 86 -0.37 -5.11 -4.60
C ILE A 86 0.89 -4.36 -4.22
N TYR A 87 0.79 -3.04 -4.11
CA TYR A 87 1.88 -2.18 -3.71
C TYR A 87 1.50 -1.39 -2.47
N PHE A 88 2.34 -1.47 -1.43
CA PHE A 88 2.22 -0.70 -0.20
C PHE A 88 3.36 0.32 -0.16
N GLN A 89 3.03 1.60 -0.24
CA GLN A 89 4.00 2.68 -0.23
C GLN A 89 4.05 3.32 1.15
N ALA A 90 5.21 3.21 1.77
CA ALA A 90 5.60 3.95 2.96
C ALA A 90 6.59 5.06 2.59
N THR A 91 7.04 5.84 3.57
CA THR A 91 7.93 7.00 3.34
C THR A 91 9.25 6.60 2.65
N ARG A 92 9.86 5.48 3.08
CA ARG A 92 11.16 5.01 2.56
C ARG A 92 11.11 3.62 1.94
N HIS A 93 9.95 2.96 1.97
CA HIS A 93 9.77 1.60 1.47
C HIS A 93 8.64 1.58 0.44
N LEU A 94 8.85 0.80 -0.61
CA LEU A 94 7.80 0.34 -1.48
C LEU A 94 7.79 -1.18 -1.43
N PHE A 95 6.75 -1.75 -0.82
CA PHE A 95 6.53 -3.19 -0.79
C PHE A 95 5.66 -3.58 -1.99
N ARG A 96 6.06 -4.61 -2.72
CA ARG A 96 5.25 -5.30 -3.72
C ARG A 96 4.93 -6.69 -3.22
N LEU A 97 3.65 -7.03 -3.18
CA LEU A 97 3.15 -8.37 -2.92
C LEU A 97 2.62 -8.96 -4.24
N ALA A 98 3.23 -10.03 -4.71
CA ALA A 98 2.78 -10.77 -5.90
C ALA A 98 2.92 -12.27 -5.65
N GLY A 99 1.84 -13.04 -5.83
CA GLY A 99 1.87 -14.50 -5.62
C GLY A 99 2.23 -14.91 -4.19
N GLY A 100 1.99 -14.05 -3.19
CA GLY A 100 2.39 -14.28 -1.80
C GLY A 100 3.83 -13.90 -1.47
N GLU A 101 4.61 -13.41 -2.44
CA GLU A 101 6.00 -13.02 -2.22
C GLU A 101 6.18 -11.50 -2.16
N PHE A 102 7.01 -11.06 -1.21
CA PHE A 102 7.39 -9.66 -1.08
C PHE A 102 8.65 -9.31 -1.86
N ARG A 103 8.59 -8.18 -2.55
CA ARG A 103 9.76 -7.43 -3.02
C ARG A 103 9.74 -6.04 -2.40
N ILE A 104 10.90 -5.55 -2.00
CA ILE A 104 11.03 -4.27 -1.31
C ILE A 104 12.02 -3.39 -2.09
N TRP A 105 11.64 -2.14 -2.34
CA TRP A 105 12.57 -1.10 -2.77
C TRP A 105 12.69 -0.04 -1.69
N HIS A 106 13.89 0.51 -1.56
CA HIS A 106 14.21 1.56 -0.60
C HIS A 106 14.51 2.86 -1.31
N SER A 107 14.03 3.96 -0.73
CA SER A 107 14.44 5.29 -1.14
C SER A 107 15.55 5.82 -0.22
N SER A 108 16.59 6.42 -0.81
CA SER A 108 17.62 7.15 -0.06
C SER A 108 17.09 8.49 0.47
N THR A 109 16.03 9.02 -0.17
CA THR A 109 15.32 10.25 0.21
C THR A 109 13.94 9.90 0.76
N ARG A 110 12.90 10.02 -0.06
CA ARG A 110 11.50 9.78 0.26
C ARG A 110 10.72 9.41 -0.99
N PHE A 111 9.99 8.31 -0.90
CA PHE A 111 8.91 8.05 -1.84
C PHE A 111 7.75 9.03 -1.61
N ASN A 112 7.32 9.62 -2.71
CA ASN A 112 6.11 10.41 -2.79
C ASN A 112 4.93 9.48 -3.08
N ARG A 113 4.12 9.79 -4.08
CA ARG A 113 2.90 9.04 -4.38
C ARG A 113 3.21 7.87 -5.31
N VAL A 114 2.72 6.68 -4.95
CA VAL A 114 2.55 5.56 -5.88
C VAL A 114 1.18 5.64 -6.58
N ALA A 115 1.12 5.27 -7.85
CA ALA A 115 -0.12 5.11 -8.60
C ALA A 115 -0.01 3.95 -9.60
N ALA A 116 -1.10 3.22 -9.79
CA ALA A 116 -1.25 2.23 -10.86
C ALA A 116 -2.13 2.84 -11.96
N LEU A 117 -1.59 2.96 -13.17
CA LEU A 117 -2.22 3.58 -14.33
C LEU A 117 -1.98 2.70 -15.56
N PHE A 118 -3.06 2.31 -16.26
CA PHE A 118 -2.97 1.52 -17.51
C PHE A 118 -2.07 0.28 -17.40
N ASN A 119 -2.20 -0.48 -16.29
CA ASN A 119 -1.39 -1.66 -15.97
C ASN A 119 0.12 -1.40 -15.80
N ARG A 120 0.49 -0.15 -15.49
CA ARG A 120 1.84 0.28 -15.13
C ARG A 120 1.80 0.90 -13.74
N VAL A 121 2.92 0.83 -13.03
CA VAL A 121 3.02 1.40 -11.69
C VAL A 121 4.10 2.44 -11.68
N TYR A 122 3.71 3.63 -11.24
CA TYR A 122 4.58 4.78 -11.11
C TYR A 122 4.73 5.18 -9.65
N ILE A 123 5.89 5.71 -9.30
CA ILE A 123 6.15 6.28 -7.98
C ILE A 123 7.04 7.50 -8.11
N GLY A 124 6.65 8.59 -7.46
CA GLY A 124 7.54 9.75 -7.33
C GLY A 124 8.60 9.50 -6.26
N GLU A 125 9.82 9.95 -6.49
CA GLU A 125 10.89 10.00 -5.49
C GLU A 125 11.50 11.40 -5.44
N GLU A 126 11.64 11.94 -4.23
CA GLU A 126 12.20 13.26 -3.99
C GLU A 126 13.66 13.34 -4.44
N GLY A 127 13.99 14.30 -5.30
CA GLY A 127 15.33 14.47 -5.88
C GLY A 127 15.59 13.63 -7.15
N THR A 128 14.78 12.60 -7.42
CA THR A 128 14.92 11.74 -8.61
C THR A 128 13.85 12.04 -9.67
N GLY A 129 12.60 12.24 -9.26
CA GLY A 129 11.46 12.50 -10.14
C GLY A 129 10.48 11.34 -10.20
N LEU A 130 9.81 11.17 -11.35
CA LEU A 130 8.84 10.09 -11.55
C LEU A 130 9.53 8.81 -12.03
N LEU A 131 9.38 7.74 -11.27
CA LEU A 131 9.87 6.41 -11.59
C LEU A 131 8.71 5.52 -12.04
N GLU A 132 9.00 4.56 -12.92
CA GLU A 132 8.13 3.48 -13.34
C GLU A 132 8.74 2.15 -12.90
N ILE A 133 7.91 1.25 -12.38
CA ILE A 133 8.31 -0.13 -12.12
C ILE A 133 8.29 -0.88 -13.44
N ARG A 134 9.47 -1.25 -13.94
CA ARG A 134 9.62 -2.02 -15.17
C ARG A 134 10.28 -3.35 -14.85
N LYS A 135 9.51 -4.42 -15.02
CA LYS A 135 9.83 -5.79 -14.55
C LYS A 135 9.98 -5.79 -13.03
N ASP A 136 11.17 -5.46 -12.57
CA ASP A 136 11.64 -5.66 -11.20
C ASP A 136 12.52 -4.51 -10.71
N SER A 137 12.66 -3.44 -11.49
CA SER A 137 13.42 -2.26 -11.12
C SER A 137 12.60 -0.99 -11.25
N LEU A 138 12.93 -0.02 -10.39
CA LEU A 138 12.49 1.36 -10.53
C LEU A 138 13.40 2.03 -11.57
N GLN A 139 12.79 2.53 -12.63
CA GLN A 139 13.48 3.24 -13.70
C GLN A 139 12.83 4.59 -13.90
N LEU A 140 13.61 5.61 -14.27
CA LEU A 140 13.05 6.91 -14.60
C LEU A 140 12.02 6.78 -15.72
N ALA A 141 10.81 7.29 -15.48
CA ALA A 141 9.79 7.39 -16.52
C ALA A 141 10.26 8.41 -17.58
N PRO A 142 9.85 8.28 -18.86
CA PRO A 142 10.19 9.28 -19.87
C PRO A 142 9.73 10.69 -19.43
N GLY A 143 10.67 11.63 -19.32
CA GLY A 143 10.42 13.00 -18.83
C GLY A 143 10.19 13.11 -17.31
N GLY A 144 10.40 12.02 -16.56
CA GLY A 144 10.17 11.96 -15.11
C GLY A 144 11.11 12.86 -14.30
N GLU A 145 12.29 13.16 -14.83
CA GLU A 145 13.29 14.06 -14.22
C GLU A 145 12.76 15.48 -14.02
N ALA A 146 11.81 15.92 -14.84
CA ALA A 146 11.15 17.23 -14.73
C ALA A 146 10.34 17.37 -13.43
N LEU A 147 10.12 16.26 -12.71
CA LEU A 147 9.40 16.20 -11.45
C LEU A 147 10.34 15.99 -10.24
N SER A 148 11.66 16.01 -10.44
CA SER A 148 12.67 15.77 -9.38
C SER A 148 12.58 16.76 -8.21
N ASP A 149 12.26 18.02 -8.50
CA ASP A 149 12.06 19.10 -7.53
C ASP A 149 10.57 19.34 -7.18
N LYS A 150 9.67 18.49 -7.70
CA LYS A 150 8.22 18.63 -7.51
C LYS A 150 7.68 17.56 -6.59
N ARG A 151 6.81 17.97 -5.66
CA ARG A 151 6.01 17.02 -4.89
C ARG A 151 4.78 16.60 -5.69
N ILE A 152 4.72 15.33 -6.07
CA ILE A 152 3.60 14.76 -6.81
C ILE A 152 2.45 14.47 -5.84
N TYR A 153 1.38 15.27 -5.94
CA TYR A 153 0.21 15.15 -5.09
C TYR A 153 -0.89 14.28 -5.66
N VAL A 154 -1.03 14.16 -6.99
CA VAL A 154 -2.04 13.33 -7.66
C VAL A 154 -1.46 12.86 -9.00
N MET A 155 -1.79 11.65 -9.40
CA MET A 155 -1.61 11.14 -10.77
C MET A 155 -2.97 10.61 -11.21
N LEU A 156 -3.46 11.08 -12.36
CA LEU A 156 -4.78 10.77 -12.92
C LEU A 156 -4.64 10.06 -14.26
#